data_AF-A0A1M6QAH7-F1
#
_entry.id   AF-A0A1M6QAH7-F1
#
_cell.length_a   1.000
_cell.length_b   1.000
_cell.length_c   1.000
_cell.angle_alpha   90.00
_cell.angle_beta   90.00
_cell.angle_gamma   90.00
#
_symmetry.space_group_name_H-M   'P 1'
#
loop_
_entity.id
_entity.type
_entity.pdbx_description
1 polymer ?
#
loop_
_entity_poly.entity_id
_entity_poly.type
_entity_poly.pdbx_seq_one_letter_code
_entity_poly.pdbx_strand_id
1 'polypeptide(L)'
;MDTVLDLGFAGLAGYALGYTIKRLMHFLFVLFGLYVLSLLWLESKGIITVEWKNLLHVFGGMFSGFNSFTQSILKKLAFSGTFAMGFFLGFKS
;
A
#
# COMPACT_ATOMS: atom_id res chain seq x y z
N MET A 1 1.36 -5.42 35.23
CA MET A 1 0.36 -6.28 34.56
C MET A 1 -0.18 -5.46 33.40
N ASP A 2 0.50 -5.41 32.25
CA ASP A 2 0.24 -4.34 31.26
C ASP A 2 0.27 -4.83 29.80
N THR A 3 0.87 -5.99 29.53
CA THR A 3 1.06 -6.52 28.17
C THR A 3 -0.25 -6.84 27.46
N VAL A 4 -1.31 -7.24 28.17
CA VAL A 4 -2.62 -7.55 27.56
C VAL A 4 -3.34 -6.28 27.08
N LEU A 5 -3.24 -5.19 27.84
CA LEU A 5 -3.80 -3.89 27.45
C LEU A 5 -3.00 -3.29 26.27
N ASP A 6 -1.67 -3.41 26.31
CA ASP A 6 -0.81 -2.97 25.19
C ASP A 6 -1.07 -3.78 23.91
N LEU A 7 -1.28 -5.09 24.03
CA LEU A 7 -1.64 -5.96 22.89
C LEU A 7 -3.02 -5.63 22.32
N GLY A 8 -3.99 -5.25 23.18
CA GLY A 8 -5.32 -4.81 22.77
C GLY A 8 -5.30 -3.44 22.07
N PHE A 9 -4.53 -2.49 22.61
CA PHE A 9 -4.30 -1.19 22.00
C PHE A 9 -3.61 -1.31 20.64
N ALA A 10 -2.61 -2.19 20.52
CA ALA A 10 -1.94 -2.49 19.26
C ALA A 10 -2.90 -3.08 18.21
N GLY A 11 -3.86 -3.92 18.61
CA GLY A 11 -4.89 -4.45 17.70
C GLY A 11 -5.83 -3.37 17.17
N LEU A 12 -6.34 -2.49 18.04
CA LEU A 12 -7.20 -1.36 17.65
C LEU A 12 -6.45 -0.34 16.79
N ALA A 13 -5.20 -0.03 17.14
CA ALA A 13 -4.34 0.82 16.35
C ALA A 13 -4.09 0.22 14.96
N GLY A 14 -3.81 -1.10 14.89
CA GLY A 14 -3.70 -1.83 13.64
C GLY A 14 -4.97 -1.71 12.80
N TYR A 15 -6.15 -1.92 13.41
CA TYR A 15 -7.45 -1.81 12.74
C TYR A 15 -7.70 -0.41 12.16
N ALA A 16 -7.49 0.64 12.96
CA ALA A 16 -7.68 2.02 12.52
C ALA A 16 -6.73 2.39 11.37
N LEU A 17 -5.47 1.95 11.44
CA LEU A 17 -4.49 2.14 10.37
C LEU A 17 -4.90 1.40 9.10
N GLY A 18 -5.26 0.11 9.20
CA GLY A 18 -5.70 -0.71 8.07
C GLY A 18 -6.89 -0.11 7.34
N TYR A 19 -7.89 0.38 8.08
CA TYR A 19 -9.07 1.04 7.53
C TYR A 19 -8.73 2.34 6.79
N THR A 20 -7.84 3.15 7.37
CA THR A 20 -7.42 4.43 6.77
C THR A 20 -6.64 4.18 5.47
N ILE A 21 -5.78 3.18 5.45
CA ILE A 21 -4.98 2.80 4.27
C ILE A 21 -5.88 2.35 3.13
N LYS A 22 -6.94 1.58 3.39
CA LYS A 22 -7.90 1.15 2.35
C LYS A 22 -8.50 2.36 1.62
N ARG A 23 -8.92 3.38 2.37
CA ARG A 23 -9.49 4.61 1.80
C ARG A 23 -8.46 5.41 1.01
N LEU A 24 -7.24 5.50 1.52
CA LEU A 24 -6.12 6.15 0.82
C LEU A 24 -5.78 5.42 -0.48
N MET A 25 -5.78 4.09 -0.48
CA MET A 25 -5.52 3.26 -1.66
C MET A 25 -6.54 3.55 -2.75
N HIS A 26 -7.83 3.60 -2.42
CA HIS A 26 -8.87 3.90 -3.41
C HIS A 26 -8.65 5.28 -4.05
N PHE A 27 -8.32 6.30 -3.25
CA PHE A 27 -8.00 7.63 -3.75
C PHE A 27 -6.77 7.63 -4.66
N LEU A 28 -5.69 6.95 -4.25
CA LEU A 28 -4.48 6.78 -5.05
C LEU A 28 -4.77 6.07 -6.37
N PHE A 29 -5.56 4.99 -6.36
CA PHE A 29 -5.92 4.25 -7.57
C PHE A 29 -6.69 5.12 -8.57
N VAL A 30 -7.65 5.92 -8.09
CA VAL A 30 -8.39 6.86 -8.95
C VAL A 30 -7.44 7.91 -9.54
N LEU A 31 -6.58 8.51 -8.72
CA LEU A 31 -5.60 9.49 -9.17
C LEU A 31 -4.63 8.90 -10.19
N PHE A 32 -4.18 7.66 -9.95
CA PHE A 32 -3.27 6.93 -10.83
C PHE A 32 -3.92 6.59 -12.17
N GLY A 33 -5.15 6.09 -12.14
CA GLY A 33 -5.92 5.80 -13.34
C GLY A 33 -6.15 7.05 -14.18
N LEU A 34 -6.49 8.17 -13.54
CA LEU A 34 -6.66 9.45 -14.21
C LEU A 34 -5.35 9.94 -14.86
N TYR A 35 -4.22 9.77 -14.17
CA TYR A 35 -2.90 10.12 -14.70
C TYR A 35 -2.54 9.27 -15.93
N VAL A 36 -2.68 7.95 -15.84
CA VAL A 36 -2.41 7.04 -16.96
C VAL A 36 -3.34 7.33 -18.15
N LEU A 37 -4.62 7.61 -17.89
CA LEU A 37 -5.58 7.97 -18.92
C LEU A 37 -5.19 9.27 -19.63
N SER A 38 -4.71 10.27 -18.88
CA SER A 38 -4.18 11.52 -19.45
C SER A 38 -2.95 11.28 -20.33
N LEU A 39 -2.06 10.37 -19.93
CA LEU A 39 -0.87 10.02 -20.73
C LEU A 39 -1.25 9.30 -22.03
N LEU A 40 -2.13 8.29 -21.98
CA LEU A 40 -2.65 7.58 -23.15
C LEU A 40 -3.30 8.54 -24.16
N TRP A 41 -4.03 9.53 -23.66
CA TRP A 41 -4.66 10.53 -24.53
C TRP A 41 -3.63 11.41 -25.24
N LEU A 42 -2.56 11.84 -24.55
CA LEU A 42 -1.48 12.62 -25.16
C LEU A 42 -0.62 11.78 -26.12
N GLU A 43 -0.42 10.50 -25.82
CA GLU A 43 0.25 9.53 -26.70
C GLU A 43 -0.54 9.37 -28.01
N SER A 44 -1.88 9.21 -27.93
CA SER A 44 -2.73 9.07 -29.12
C SER A 44 -2.70 10.29 -30.06
N LYS A 45 -2.37 11.46 -29.52
CA LYS A 45 -2.21 12.72 -30.29
C LYS A 45 -0.78 12.91 -30.82
N GLY A 46 0.14 12.00 -30.51
CA GLY A 46 1.53 12.08 -30.95
C GLY A 46 2.35 13.17 -30.26
N ILE A 47 1.88 13.71 -29.14
CA ILE A 47 2.58 14.77 -28.39
C ILE A 47 3.68 14.17 -27.50
N ILE A 48 3.50 12.94 -27.02
CA ILE A 48 4.47 12.23 -26.16
C ILE A 48 4.60 10.78 -26.63
N THR A 49 5.82 10.25 -26.66
CA THR A 49 6.09 8.80 -26.82
C THR A 49 6.22 8.16 -25.44
N VAL A 50 5.39 7.17 -25.13
CA VAL A 50 5.41 6.48 -23.82
C VAL A 50 6.34 5.27 -23.88
N GLU A 51 7.49 5.37 -23.22
CA GLU A 51 8.46 4.27 -23.09
C GLU A 51 8.03 3.26 -22.02
N TRP A 52 7.18 2.31 -22.42
CA TRP A 52 6.62 1.27 -21.55
C TRP A 52 7.70 0.45 -20.80
N LYS A 53 8.87 0.26 -21.40
CA LYS A 53 9.98 -0.47 -20.78
C LYS A 53 10.56 0.24 -19.56
N ASN A 54 10.76 1.56 -19.66
CA ASN A 54 11.27 2.35 -18.54
C ASN A 54 10.21 2.50 -17.45
N LEU A 55 8.94 2.66 -17.82
CA LEU A 55 7.84 2.66 -16.84
C LEU A 55 7.82 1.35 -16.05
N LEU A 56 7.80 0.20 -16.73
CA LEU A 56 7.81 -1.11 -16.07
C LEU A 56 9.04 -1.33 -15.18
N HIS A 57 10.21 -0.79 -15.55
CA HIS A 57 11.41 -0.86 -14.71
C HIS A 57 11.23 -0.06 -13.41
N VAL A 58 10.69 1.17 -13.49
CA VAL A 58 10.41 2.00 -12.31
C VAL A 58 9.37 1.34 -11.41
N PHE A 59 8.27 0.83 -11.98
CA PHE A 59 7.27 0.08 -11.22
C PHE A 59 7.86 -1.18 -10.59
N GLY A 60 8.65 -1.96 -11.33
CA GLY A 60 9.30 -3.18 -10.83
C GLY A 60 10.25 -2.89 -9.65
N GLY A 61 11.02 -1.80 -9.71
CA GLY A 61 11.84 -1.34 -8.59
C GLY A 61 11.00 -0.96 -7.36
N MET A 62 9.87 -0.29 -7.56
CA MET A 62 8.94 0.07 -6.50
C MET A 62 8.29 -1.16 -5.84
N PHE A 63 7.90 -2.16 -6.63
CA PHE A 63 7.38 -3.45 -6.13
C PHE A 63 8.43 -4.24 -5.36
N SER A 64 9.68 -4.24 -5.82
CA SER A 64 10.80 -4.88 -5.10
C SER A 64 11.06 -4.22 -3.74
N GLY A 65 11.03 -2.87 -3.69
CA GLY A 65 11.12 -2.11 -2.45
C GLY A 65 9.94 -2.35 -1.50
N PHE A 66 8.73 -2.47 -2.04
CA PHE A 66 7.56 -2.86 -1.26
C PHE A 66 7.72 -4.27 -0.68
N ASN A 67 8.23 -5.23 -1.46
CA ASN A 67 8.42 -6.60 -1.00
C ASN A 67 9.50 -6.71 0.11
N SER A 68 10.57 -5.93 0.04
CA SER A 68 11.58 -5.89 1.10
C SER A 68 11.07 -5.19 2.36
N PHE A 69 10.27 -4.14 2.21
CA PHE A 69 9.58 -3.45 3.30
C PHE A 69 8.56 -4.35 3.99
N THR A 70 7.70 -5.04 3.23
CA THR A 70 6.70 -5.97 3.78
C THR A 70 7.39 -7.12 4.49
N GLN A 71 8.46 -7.70 3.94
CA GLN A 71 9.23 -8.75 4.64
C GLN A 71 9.89 -8.24 5.92
N SER A 72 10.43 -7.02 5.92
CA SER A 72 11.04 -6.42 7.10
C SER A 72 10.01 -6.12 8.19
N ILE A 73 8.83 -5.64 7.79
CA ILE A 73 7.69 -5.40 8.65
C ILE A 73 7.13 -6.72 9.17
N LEU A 74 6.92 -7.73 8.32
CA LEU A 74 6.43 -9.05 8.72
C LEU A 74 7.36 -9.68 9.76
N LYS A 75 8.68 -9.58 9.60
CA LYS A 75 9.66 -10.08 10.58
C LYS A 75 9.59 -9.33 11.91
N LYS A 76 9.31 -8.02 11.90
CA LYS A 76 9.19 -7.18 13.12
C LYS A 76 7.81 -7.31 13.78
N LEU A 77 6.74 -7.39 12.98
CA LEU A 77 5.34 -7.56 13.39
C LEU A 77 4.99 -9.00 13.77
N ALA A 78 5.79 -10.00 13.40
CA ALA A 78 5.67 -11.36 13.93
C ALA A 78 5.72 -11.38 15.47
N PHE A 79 6.29 -10.33 16.09
CA PHE A 79 6.29 -10.12 17.54
C PHE A 79 4.99 -9.47 18.08
N SER A 80 4.17 -8.83 17.22
CA SER A 80 2.90 -8.17 17.58
C SER A 80 1.71 -8.77 16.81
N GLY A 81 1.48 -10.08 16.97
CA GLY A 81 0.42 -10.80 16.25
C GLY A 81 -0.97 -10.16 16.32
N THR A 82 -1.30 -9.49 17.44
CA THR A 82 -2.57 -8.74 17.60
C THR A 82 -2.65 -7.49 16.72
N PHE A 83 -1.55 -6.77 16.48
CA PHE A 83 -1.51 -5.66 15.52
C PHE A 83 -1.75 -6.14 14.10
N ALA A 84 -1.08 -7.23 13.69
CA ALA A 84 -1.22 -7.76 12.33
C ALA A 84 -2.64 -8.27 12.06
N MET A 85 -3.25 -8.97 13.02
CA MET A 85 -4.66 -9.37 12.95
C MET A 85 -5.60 -8.16 12.90
N GLY A 86 -5.39 -7.17 13.78
CA GLY A 86 -6.18 -5.94 13.78
C GLY A 86 -6.07 -5.18 12.45
N PHE A 87 -4.86 -5.05 11.93
CA PHE A 87 -4.57 -4.43 10.64
C PHE A 87 -5.23 -5.14 9.46
N PHE A 88 -5.11 -6.47 9.39
CA PHE A 88 -5.74 -7.23 8.31
C PHE A 88 -7.27 -7.10 8.34
N LEU A 89 -7.87 -7.15 9.53
CA LEU A 89 -9.31 -6.93 9.70
C LEU A 89 -9.73 -5.50 9.33
N GLY A 90 -8.94 -4.50 9.71
CA GLY A 90 -9.18 -3.10 9.34
C GLY A 90 -9.05 -2.85 7.85
N PHE A 91 -8.09 -3.50 7.18
CA PHE A 91 -7.89 -3.40 5.74
C PHE A 91 -9.00 -4.11 4.94
N LYS A 92 -9.57 -5.20 5.48
CA LYS A 92 -10.73 -5.86 4.87
C LYS A 92 -12.01 -5.05 5.04
N SER A 93 -12.23 -4.47 6.23
CA SER A 93 -13.41 -3.66 6.59
C SER A 93 -13.55 -2.44 5.69
#